data_AF-A0A845S9Q9-F1
#
_entry.id   AF-A0A845S9Q9-F1
#
_cell.length_a   1.000
_cell.length_b   1.000
_cell.length_c   1.000
_cell.angle_alpha   90.00
_cell.angle_beta   90.00
_cell.angle_gamma   90.00
#
_symmetry.space_group_name_H-M   'P 1'
#
loop_
_entity.id
_entity.type
_entity.pdbx_description
1 polymer ?
#
loop_
_entity_poly.entity_id
_entity_poly.type
_entity_poly.pdbx_seq_one_letter_code
_entity_poly.pdbx_strand_id
1 'polypeptide(L)'
;MTAPTFNTAATAYNIAINGGGTISAATATTFSNTGTLTLAGTTAFTKGVTAIAPSGISLNGTVTAANTGVITLGDSDTGVSVTGNSTVGGTSTGNITLGAASLADNVTLTVGGGAYAANITLSTVTGTANGLSSNFTINTTGTVSVGTVGTDIGTVTVTRSGGTTFNSTVSAATITLSDSTAASSITFSGNVTASSGLSAAGTANAYNVIFNGVSNTIASTTTLSNTGTVTLVSGSGSSTFSGGVTATAPSQVNIGGTINSSNATISIGDSNTPITLTADSTISGNTAGNIILGGTIDGAFALTLNTVGDTRLQGAVGGTTALTSLTTNTGGSVVISGGSVRTTGTQTYGDAEFLLGANTTLTTTSNGNISIAGDITNTSTRNLTLDTGLVSGTISVTGTVGSAYGVALGTITISKSAGTTFASSVDAATITISDSKASTAITFSGNVTATTGLTVTGTANAYNVVFNGSSNTIAGATTFSNTGTVTLGNGGDTTTFTGGLVATAPSQVNIGGTVQATDSTISIGDAGTPTVLTANSVISAGNGAITLGGTVNGAFTLDVNTTGTTTFSGVIGGSTALTSLTTN
;
A
#
# COMPACT_ATOMS: atom_id res chain seq x y z
N MET A 1 37.37 -18.78 44.64
CA MET A 1 37.71 -20.17 45.01
C MET A 1 38.57 -20.77 43.91
N THR A 2 39.66 -21.43 44.25
CA THR A 2 40.55 -22.08 43.28
C THR A 2 40.67 -23.56 43.65
N ALA A 3 40.33 -24.45 42.72
CA ALA A 3 40.43 -25.89 42.92
C ALA A 3 40.78 -26.58 41.58
N PRO A 4 41.44 -27.75 41.56
CA PRO A 4 41.69 -28.49 40.33
C PRO A 4 40.37 -28.84 39.61
N THR A 5 39.36 -29.24 40.37
CA THR A 5 37.98 -29.48 39.95
C THR A 5 37.01 -28.88 40.96
N PHE A 6 35.87 -28.41 40.49
CA PHE A 6 34.79 -27.91 41.34
C PHE A 6 33.47 -28.54 40.88
N ASN A 7 33.19 -29.75 41.37
CA ASN A 7 31.97 -30.50 41.08
C ASN A 7 31.25 -30.84 42.38
N THR A 8 29.91 -30.85 42.34
CA THR A 8 29.08 -31.14 43.51
C THR A 8 28.50 -32.56 43.42
N ALA A 9 28.23 -33.18 44.58
CA ALA A 9 27.75 -34.55 44.64
C ALA A 9 26.27 -34.64 44.23
N ALA A 10 25.89 -35.74 43.57
CA ALA A 10 24.52 -36.01 43.11
C ALA A 10 23.57 -36.42 44.26
N THR A 11 23.36 -35.53 45.22
CA THR A 11 22.51 -35.75 46.40
C THR A 11 21.73 -34.48 46.76
N ALA A 12 20.70 -34.62 47.60
CA ALA A 12 19.80 -33.54 47.96
C ALA A 12 20.42 -32.62 49.02
N TYR A 13 21.00 -31.51 48.56
CA TYR A 13 21.42 -30.40 49.42
C TYR A 13 21.44 -29.08 48.64
N ASN A 14 21.30 -27.99 49.39
CA ASN A 14 21.26 -26.65 48.83
C ASN A 14 22.67 -26.07 48.78
N ILE A 15 22.94 -25.25 47.77
CA ILE A 15 24.19 -24.51 47.59
C ILE A 15 23.86 -23.04 47.44
N ALA A 16 24.60 -22.18 48.15
CA ALA A 16 24.47 -20.74 48.01
C ALA A 16 25.83 -20.08 47.89
N ILE A 17 26.02 -19.32 46.82
CA ILE A 17 27.18 -18.46 46.59
C ILE A 17 26.69 -17.01 46.70
N ASN A 18 26.77 -16.45 47.91
CA ASN A 18 26.10 -15.18 48.21
C ASN A 18 26.95 -13.92 47.95
N GLY A 19 28.27 -14.03 48.04
CA GLY A 19 29.21 -12.90 47.90
C GLY A 19 29.80 -12.73 46.50
N GLY A 20 29.44 -13.59 45.54
CA GLY A 20 30.11 -13.69 44.25
C GLY A 20 31.57 -14.18 44.36
N GLY A 21 32.39 -13.76 43.41
CA GLY A 21 33.81 -14.09 43.28
C GLY A 21 34.12 -14.96 42.06
N THR A 22 35.41 -15.22 41.85
CA THR A 22 35.88 -16.08 40.75
C THR A 22 36.00 -17.53 41.20
N ILE A 23 35.37 -18.45 40.47
CA ILE A 23 35.58 -19.89 40.56
C ILE A 23 36.55 -20.30 39.47
N SER A 24 37.77 -20.67 39.90
CA SER A 24 38.84 -21.11 39.02
C SER A 24 39.00 -22.62 39.13
N ALA A 25 38.71 -23.33 38.04
CA ALA A 25 38.87 -24.78 37.90
C ALA A 25 39.59 -25.14 36.58
N ALA A 26 40.14 -26.36 36.50
CA ALA A 26 40.80 -26.84 35.27
C ALA A 26 39.76 -27.18 34.17
N THR A 27 38.57 -27.60 34.57
CA THR A 27 37.42 -27.93 33.71
C THR A 27 36.20 -27.09 34.07
N ALA A 28 35.15 -27.15 33.24
CA ALA A 28 33.86 -26.52 33.56
C ALA A 28 33.33 -27.01 34.93
N THR A 29 32.72 -26.10 35.68
CA THR A 29 32.11 -26.40 36.98
C THR A 29 30.76 -27.08 36.78
N THR A 30 30.55 -28.25 37.39
CA THR A 30 29.27 -28.97 37.31
C THR A 30 28.58 -29.03 38.67
N PHE A 31 27.38 -28.45 38.75
CA PHE A 31 26.50 -28.58 39.90
C PHE A 31 25.56 -29.78 39.70
N SER A 32 25.86 -30.89 40.38
CA SER A 32 25.06 -32.13 40.34
C SER A 32 24.11 -32.29 41.53
N ASN A 33 24.15 -31.37 42.50
CA ASN A 33 23.27 -31.42 43.67
C ASN A 33 21.82 -31.33 43.22
N THR A 34 20.94 -32.08 43.88
CA THR A 34 19.50 -32.13 43.53
C THR A 34 18.64 -31.25 44.44
N GLY A 35 19.25 -30.50 45.37
CA GLY A 35 18.60 -29.38 46.07
C GLY A 35 18.71 -28.08 45.27
N THR A 36 18.51 -26.93 45.93
CA THR A 36 18.55 -25.63 45.25
C THR A 36 19.96 -25.11 45.01
N LEU A 37 20.14 -24.26 44.00
CA LEU A 37 21.36 -23.50 43.75
C LEU A 37 21.08 -22.00 43.76
N THR A 38 21.70 -21.24 44.65
CA THR A 38 21.64 -19.77 44.66
C THR A 38 22.96 -19.17 44.21
N LEU A 39 22.92 -18.31 43.20
CA LEU A 39 24.05 -17.51 42.72
C LEU A 39 23.70 -16.03 42.89
N ALA A 40 24.36 -15.37 43.86
CA ALA A 40 24.20 -13.94 44.11
C ALA A 40 25.53 -13.19 44.03
N GLY A 41 25.44 -11.87 43.80
CA GLY A 41 26.61 -11.05 43.48
C GLY A 41 27.21 -11.39 42.11
N THR A 42 28.47 -11.02 41.87
CA THR A 42 29.16 -11.32 40.60
C THR A 42 29.96 -12.61 40.71
N THR A 43 29.46 -13.71 40.15
CA THR A 43 30.11 -15.02 40.12
C THR A 43 30.71 -15.29 38.74
N ALA A 44 32.04 -15.43 38.67
CA ALA A 44 32.78 -15.64 37.43
C ALA A 44 33.38 -17.05 37.34
N PHE A 45 33.06 -17.82 36.31
CA PHE A 45 33.58 -19.17 36.09
C PHE A 45 34.66 -19.17 35.00
N THR A 46 35.90 -19.54 35.32
CA THR A 46 37.02 -19.46 34.35
C THR A 46 36.92 -20.42 33.17
N LYS A 47 36.14 -21.51 33.32
CA LYS A 47 35.93 -22.56 32.31
C LYS A 47 34.46 -22.84 31.98
N GLY A 48 33.54 -22.02 32.49
CA GLY A 48 32.11 -22.22 32.34
C GLY A 48 31.47 -23.00 33.49
N VAL A 49 30.15 -23.13 33.44
CA VAL A 49 29.29 -23.73 34.46
C VAL A 49 28.14 -24.50 33.81
N THR A 50 27.83 -25.66 34.38
CA THR A 50 26.64 -26.46 34.06
C THR A 50 25.89 -26.79 35.35
N ALA A 51 24.63 -26.37 35.44
CA ALA A 51 23.75 -26.61 36.57
C ALA A 51 22.37 -27.02 36.05
N ILE A 52 22.18 -28.30 35.75
CA ILE A 52 20.90 -28.84 35.25
C ILE A 52 20.22 -29.79 36.25
N ALA A 53 20.99 -30.36 37.18
CA ALA A 53 20.49 -31.24 38.23
C ALA A 53 19.80 -30.54 39.43
N PRO A 54 20.11 -29.29 39.79
CA PRO A 54 19.44 -28.62 40.91
C PRO A 54 17.93 -28.60 40.73
N SER A 55 17.17 -28.74 41.82
CA SER A 55 15.69 -28.65 41.77
C SER A 55 15.16 -27.25 41.42
N GLY A 56 16.06 -26.26 41.36
CA GLY A 56 15.77 -24.88 41.03
C GLY A 56 17.00 -24.01 41.24
N ILE A 57 17.13 -22.98 40.41
CA ILE A 57 18.25 -22.04 40.44
C ILE A 57 17.71 -20.66 40.79
N SER A 58 18.36 -19.95 41.71
CA SER A 58 18.03 -18.57 42.07
C SER A 58 19.18 -17.64 41.69
N LEU A 59 18.87 -16.57 40.94
CA LEU A 59 19.82 -15.56 40.48
C LEU A 59 19.51 -14.20 41.11
N ASN A 60 20.55 -13.59 41.68
CA ASN A 60 20.54 -12.23 42.18
C ASN A 60 21.91 -11.56 41.97
N GLY A 61 22.24 -11.32 40.70
CA GLY A 61 23.52 -10.72 40.32
C GLY A 61 24.03 -11.23 38.97
N THR A 62 25.34 -11.19 38.78
CA THR A 62 25.96 -11.47 37.49
C THR A 62 26.61 -12.86 37.50
N VAL A 63 26.30 -13.68 36.50
CA VAL A 63 26.99 -14.95 36.21
C VAL A 63 27.76 -14.80 34.91
N THR A 64 29.09 -14.96 34.96
CA THR A 64 29.95 -14.85 33.78
C THR A 64 30.78 -16.12 33.57
N ALA A 65 31.23 -16.31 32.34
CA ALA A 65 32.28 -17.24 31.99
C ALA A 65 33.39 -16.50 31.21
N ALA A 66 34.55 -17.13 31.07
CA ALA A 66 35.66 -16.60 30.30
C ALA A 66 35.93 -17.42 29.02
N ASN A 67 36.49 -16.77 27.99
CA ASN A 67 36.91 -17.40 26.74
C ASN A 67 35.75 -18.13 26.05
N THR A 68 35.85 -19.44 25.88
CA THR A 68 34.82 -20.31 25.28
C THR A 68 33.95 -21.01 26.33
N GLY A 69 34.03 -20.59 27.59
CA GLY A 69 33.30 -21.22 28.69
C GLY A 69 31.78 -21.15 28.49
N VAL A 70 31.13 -22.31 28.50
CA VAL A 70 29.67 -22.43 28.38
C VAL A 70 29.00 -22.07 29.71
N ILE A 71 27.84 -21.43 29.67
CA ILE A 71 26.98 -21.22 30.82
C ILE A 71 25.67 -21.95 30.58
N THR A 72 25.38 -22.99 31.36
CA THR A 72 24.10 -23.71 31.33
C THR A 72 23.49 -23.67 32.72
N LEU A 73 22.37 -22.95 32.86
CA LEU A 73 21.64 -22.78 34.10
C LEU A 73 20.20 -23.25 33.90
N GLY A 74 19.93 -24.49 34.32
CA GLY A 74 18.64 -25.13 34.15
C GLY A 74 18.45 -25.73 32.76
N ASP A 75 17.29 -26.35 32.60
CA ASP A 75 16.85 -27.06 31.40
C ASP A 75 15.31 -27.02 31.32
N SER A 76 14.68 -28.03 30.70
CA SER A 76 13.21 -28.12 30.63
C SER A 76 12.54 -28.40 31.98
N ASP A 77 13.25 -29.04 32.90
CA ASP A 77 12.71 -29.50 34.19
C ASP A 77 13.19 -28.60 35.35
N THR A 78 14.32 -27.91 35.14
CA THR A 78 14.95 -27.02 36.13
C THR A 78 14.79 -25.56 35.72
N GLY A 79 13.94 -24.84 36.47
CA GLY A 79 13.71 -23.41 36.27
C GLY A 79 14.77 -22.50 36.92
N VAL A 80 14.80 -21.25 36.44
CA VAL A 80 15.66 -20.16 36.92
C VAL A 80 14.77 -19.06 37.51
N SER A 81 14.81 -18.86 38.82
CA SER A 81 14.16 -17.74 39.51
C SER A 81 15.10 -16.54 39.59
N VAL A 82 14.72 -15.43 38.99
CA VAL A 82 15.46 -14.17 39.03
C VAL A 82 14.86 -13.32 40.16
N THR A 83 15.53 -13.29 41.30
CA THR A 83 15.03 -12.63 42.52
C THR A 83 15.58 -11.21 42.70
N GLY A 84 16.49 -10.78 41.83
CA GLY A 84 17.03 -9.43 41.75
C GLY A 84 17.64 -9.20 40.38
N ASN A 85 18.02 -7.95 40.08
CA ASN A 85 18.63 -7.60 38.79
C ASN A 85 19.81 -8.51 38.49
N SER A 86 19.70 -9.27 37.40
CA SER A 86 20.65 -10.33 37.09
C SER A 86 21.12 -10.27 35.64
N THR A 87 22.39 -10.61 35.45
CA THR A 87 23.01 -10.71 34.13
C THR A 87 23.61 -12.09 33.98
N VAL A 88 23.25 -12.81 32.91
CA VAL A 88 23.89 -14.07 32.54
C VAL A 88 24.64 -13.86 31.24
N GLY A 89 25.96 -13.74 31.33
CA GLY A 89 26.82 -13.39 30.20
C GLY A 89 27.96 -12.49 30.62
N GLY A 90 28.89 -12.25 29.70
CA GLY A 90 30.12 -11.51 29.95
C GLY A 90 31.00 -11.51 28.72
N THR A 91 32.31 -11.74 28.91
CA THR A 91 33.28 -11.80 27.81
C THR A 91 33.36 -13.17 27.12
N SER A 92 32.60 -14.16 27.59
CA SER A 92 32.57 -15.48 26.97
C SER A 92 31.92 -15.47 25.60
N THR A 93 32.44 -16.29 24.68
CA THR A 93 31.83 -16.67 23.41
C THR A 93 31.19 -18.07 23.46
N GLY A 94 31.28 -18.76 24.60
CA GLY A 94 30.57 -20.03 24.81
C GLY A 94 29.06 -19.83 24.86
N ASN A 95 28.31 -20.88 24.52
CA ASN A 95 26.85 -20.86 24.57
C ASN A 95 26.33 -20.49 25.97
N ILE A 96 25.22 -19.77 25.99
CA ILE A 96 24.45 -19.47 27.19
C ILE A 96 23.10 -20.15 27.06
N THR A 97 22.76 -21.02 28.00
CA THR A 97 21.49 -21.73 28.05
C THR A 97 20.85 -21.51 29.41
N LEU A 98 19.61 -21.02 29.42
CA LEU A 98 18.78 -20.96 30.61
C LEU A 98 17.55 -21.85 30.43
N GLY A 99 17.14 -22.51 31.51
CA GLY A 99 15.80 -23.09 31.62
C GLY A 99 14.69 -22.04 31.60
N ALA A 100 13.49 -22.40 32.05
CA ALA A 100 12.39 -21.44 32.21
C ALA A 100 12.75 -20.36 33.23
N ALA A 101 12.76 -19.08 32.82
CA ALA A 101 13.13 -17.96 33.67
C ALA A 101 11.88 -17.28 34.25
N SER A 102 11.76 -17.24 35.58
CA SER A 102 10.70 -16.55 36.32
C SER A 102 11.28 -15.34 37.06
N LEU A 103 10.80 -14.15 36.72
CA LEU A 103 11.28 -12.87 37.25
C LEU A 103 10.36 -12.39 38.39
N ALA A 104 10.96 -12.07 39.53
CA ALA A 104 10.28 -11.38 40.62
C ALA A 104 9.93 -9.93 40.23
N ASP A 105 8.98 -9.32 40.95
CA ASP A 105 8.54 -7.94 40.72
C ASP A 105 9.69 -6.94 40.54
N ASN A 106 9.58 -6.11 39.50
CA ASN A 106 10.50 -4.99 39.23
C ASN A 106 11.99 -5.39 39.06
N VAL A 107 12.28 -6.62 38.63
CA VAL A 107 13.65 -7.05 38.32
C VAL A 107 13.91 -7.07 36.82
N THR A 108 15.20 -6.99 36.46
CA THR A 108 15.66 -7.13 35.08
C THR A 108 16.52 -8.37 34.93
N LEU A 109 16.21 -9.23 33.94
CA LEU A 109 17.12 -10.25 33.45
C LEU A 109 17.81 -9.73 32.18
N THR A 110 19.13 -9.64 32.21
CA THR A 110 19.95 -9.41 31.02
C THR A 110 20.64 -10.71 30.60
N VAL A 111 20.52 -11.10 29.35
CA VAL A 111 21.30 -12.22 28.78
C VAL A 111 22.29 -11.71 27.74
N GLY A 112 23.51 -12.22 27.83
CA GLY A 112 24.67 -11.73 27.08
C GLY A 112 25.49 -10.68 27.85
N GLY A 113 26.54 -10.17 27.21
CA GLY A 113 27.53 -9.29 27.82
C GLY A 113 28.03 -8.18 26.91
N GLY A 114 27.29 -7.82 25.86
CA GLY A 114 27.68 -6.76 24.92
C GLY A 114 28.30 -7.29 23.63
N ALA A 115 29.59 -7.04 23.41
CA ALA A 115 30.26 -7.23 22.12
C ALA A 115 30.65 -8.66 21.75
N TYR A 116 30.35 -9.63 22.62
CA TYR A 116 30.80 -11.00 22.48
C TYR A 116 29.70 -11.89 21.90
N ALA A 117 30.09 -12.73 20.94
CA ALA A 117 29.21 -13.58 20.17
C ALA A 117 28.94 -14.90 20.92
N ALA A 118 28.09 -14.83 21.95
CA ALA A 118 27.59 -16.01 22.64
C ALA A 118 26.21 -16.35 22.09
N ASN A 119 26.02 -17.58 21.63
CA ASN A 119 24.69 -18.03 21.24
C ASN A 119 23.85 -18.26 22.50
N ILE A 120 22.64 -17.73 22.53
CA ILE A 120 21.77 -17.74 23.71
C ILE A 120 20.51 -18.56 23.42
N THR A 121 20.13 -19.43 24.35
CA THR A 121 18.87 -20.17 24.31
C THR A 121 18.14 -20.07 25.64
N LEU A 122 16.86 -19.71 25.61
CA LEU A 122 15.96 -19.70 26.77
C LEU A 122 14.63 -20.38 26.42
N SER A 123 14.08 -21.14 27.36
CA SER A 123 12.77 -21.79 27.18
C SER A 123 11.62 -20.78 27.27
N THR A 124 11.46 -20.12 28.42
CA THR A 124 10.45 -19.07 28.62
C THR A 124 11.03 -17.95 29.49
N VAL A 125 10.45 -16.76 29.39
CA VAL A 125 10.73 -15.64 30.29
C VAL A 125 9.40 -15.06 30.76
N THR A 126 9.12 -15.18 32.06
CA THR A 126 7.87 -14.70 32.64
C THR A 126 8.08 -13.83 33.87
N GLY A 127 7.30 -12.77 34.03
CA GLY A 127 7.19 -12.00 35.27
C GLY A 127 6.22 -12.63 36.27
N THR A 128 5.98 -11.94 37.38
CA THR A 128 5.05 -12.34 38.43
C THR A 128 3.67 -11.71 38.18
N ALA A 129 2.63 -12.55 38.08
CA ALA A 129 1.27 -12.14 37.75
C ALA A 129 0.68 -11.11 38.76
N ASN A 130 0.06 -10.04 38.25
CA ASN A 130 -0.53 -8.94 39.01
C ASN A 130 0.48 -8.14 39.88
N GLY A 131 1.78 -8.32 39.65
CA GLY A 131 2.86 -7.62 40.35
C GLY A 131 3.36 -6.39 39.61
N LEU A 132 4.44 -5.77 40.11
CA LEU A 132 5.16 -4.74 39.35
C LEU A 132 5.90 -5.39 38.17
N SER A 133 5.77 -4.79 36.98
CA SER A 133 6.31 -5.38 35.76
C SER A 133 7.84 -5.54 35.79
N SER A 134 8.32 -6.67 35.27
CA SER A 134 9.74 -7.02 35.17
C SER A 134 10.31 -6.74 33.78
N ASN A 135 11.62 -6.78 33.59
CA ASN A 135 12.25 -6.44 32.31
C ASN A 135 13.15 -7.57 31.80
N PHE A 136 13.19 -7.72 30.47
CA PHE A 136 14.05 -8.69 29.80
C PHE A 136 14.91 -7.98 28.75
N THR A 137 16.22 -8.17 28.83
CA THR A 137 17.19 -7.58 27.92
C THR A 137 18.05 -8.66 27.27
N ILE A 138 18.14 -8.61 25.95
CA ILE A 138 19.07 -9.40 25.14
C ILE A 138 20.19 -8.47 24.66
N ASN A 139 21.44 -8.83 24.96
CA ASN A 139 22.61 -8.04 24.63
C ASN A 139 23.82 -8.91 24.27
N THR A 140 23.88 -9.41 23.04
CA THR A 140 24.97 -10.26 22.53
C THR A 140 25.11 -10.09 21.03
N THR A 141 26.29 -10.28 20.45
CA THR A 141 26.47 -10.34 18.99
C THR A 141 26.27 -11.75 18.41
N GLY A 142 25.93 -12.74 19.26
CA GLY A 142 25.60 -14.10 18.85
C GLY A 142 24.11 -14.25 18.55
N THR A 143 23.71 -15.41 18.04
CA THR A 143 22.28 -15.69 17.77
C THR A 143 21.52 -15.98 19.06
N VAL A 144 20.25 -15.60 19.10
CA VAL A 144 19.39 -15.76 20.28
C VAL A 144 18.10 -16.48 19.91
N SER A 145 17.74 -17.49 20.69
CA SER A 145 16.51 -18.25 20.57
C SER A 145 15.76 -18.23 21.91
N VAL A 146 14.55 -17.68 21.93
CA VAL A 146 13.72 -17.58 23.13
C VAL A 146 12.36 -18.18 22.82
N GLY A 147 11.77 -18.98 23.70
CA GLY A 147 10.37 -19.37 23.57
C GLY A 147 9.43 -18.22 23.98
N THR A 148 8.44 -18.50 24.82
CA THR A 148 7.45 -17.49 25.22
C THR A 148 8.07 -16.43 26.11
N VAL A 149 7.77 -15.16 25.82
CA VAL A 149 8.08 -14.02 26.71
C VAL A 149 6.76 -13.37 27.08
N GLY A 150 6.37 -13.36 28.35
CA GLY A 150 5.05 -12.86 28.70
C GLY A 150 4.73 -12.92 30.18
N THR A 151 3.51 -12.50 30.56
CA THR A 151 3.09 -12.28 31.96
C THR A 151 3.91 -11.18 32.64
N ASP A 152 3.31 -10.00 32.81
CA ASP A 152 3.90 -8.84 33.52
C ASP A 152 5.36 -8.49 33.18
N ILE A 153 5.70 -8.61 31.89
CA ILE A 153 6.94 -8.03 31.36
C ILE A 153 6.66 -6.57 30.95
N GLY A 154 7.34 -5.63 31.60
CA GLY A 154 7.28 -4.21 31.31
C GLY A 154 8.05 -3.88 30.05
N THR A 155 9.32 -4.28 29.96
CA THR A 155 10.13 -4.03 28.76
C THR A 155 10.83 -5.27 28.24
N VAL A 156 10.80 -5.43 26.91
CA VAL A 156 11.69 -6.33 26.18
C VAL A 156 12.64 -5.46 25.37
N THR A 157 13.94 -5.55 25.64
CA THR A 157 14.99 -4.86 24.90
C THR A 157 15.83 -5.86 24.12
N VAL A 158 15.94 -5.68 22.81
CA VAL A 158 16.89 -6.43 21.97
C VAL A 158 17.93 -5.45 21.45
N THR A 159 19.18 -5.62 21.88
CA THR A 159 20.28 -4.78 21.45
C THR A 159 21.47 -5.63 21.02
N ARG A 160 22.17 -5.19 19.98
CA ARG A 160 23.41 -5.79 19.48
C ARG A 160 23.36 -7.26 19.02
N SER A 161 22.18 -7.87 18.91
CA SER A 161 21.94 -9.27 18.49
C SER A 161 22.71 -9.71 17.23
N GLY A 162 23.15 -10.97 17.17
CA GLY A 162 23.53 -11.63 15.91
C GLY A 162 22.33 -12.22 15.14
N GLY A 163 21.11 -11.86 15.57
CA GLY A 163 19.84 -12.41 15.12
C GLY A 163 19.08 -13.01 16.30
N THR A 164 17.85 -12.54 16.54
CA THR A 164 16.99 -13.00 17.64
C THR A 164 15.76 -13.64 17.05
N THR A 165 15.43 -14.86 17.47
CA THR A 165 14.15 -15.52 17.18
C THR A 165 13.38 -15.71 18.47
N PHE A 166 12.21 -15.07 18.56
CA PHE A 166 11.18 -15.40 19.53
C PHE A 166 10.29 -16.48 18.90
N ASN A 167 10.45 -17.72 19.33
CA ASN A 167 9.80 -18.90 18.75
C ASN A 167 8.30 -19.00 19.09
N SER A 168 7.82 -18.16 20.01
CA SER A 168 6.44 -18.16 20.49
C SER A 168 5.96 -16.72 20.75
N THR A 169 4.81 -16.58 21.41
CA THR A 169 4.20 -15.29 21.75
C THR A 169 5.15 -14.42 22.57
N VAL A 170 5.16 -13.12 22.26
CA VAL A 170 5.82 -12.08 23.04
C VAL A 170 4.76 -11.10 23.53
N SER A 171 4.59 -10.98 24.85
CA SER A 171 3.69 -10.04 25.50
C SER A 171 4.48 -9.17 26.46
N ALA A 172 4.55 -7.87 26.20
CA ALA A 172 5.20 -6.90 27.07
C ALA A 172 4.47 -5.55 27.04
N ALA A 173 4.77 -4.63 27.95
CA ALA A 173 4.27 -3.27 27.81
C ALA A 173 5.00 -2.56 26.65
N THR A 174 6.33 -2.51 26.68
CA THR A 174 7.15 -1.86 25.66
C THR A 174 8.15 -2.83 25.05
N ILE A 175 8.32 -2.78 23.73
CA ILE A 175 9.36 -3.53 23.01
C ILE A 175 10.30 -2.53 22.33
N THR A 176 11.59 -2.61 22.63
CA THR A 176 12.63 -1.76 22.05
C THR A 176 13.66 -2.60 21.30
N LEU A 177 13.87 -2.28 20.03
CA LEU A 177 14.80 -3.00 19.15
C LEU A 177 15.88 -2.02 18.71
N SER A 178 17.15 -2.39 18.89
CA SER A 178 18.29 -1.56 18.48
C SER A 178 19.48 -2.46 18.12
N ASP A 179 19.30 -3.28 17.09
CA ASP A 179 20.34 -4.23 16.72
C ASP A 179 21.52 -3.54 16.02
N SER A 180 22.73 -4.07 16.24
CA SER A 180 23.98 -3.55 15.71
C SER A 180 24.77 -4.56 14.88
N THR A 181 24.17 -5.68 14.45
CA THR A 181 24.82 -6.61 13.51
C THR A 181 24.14 -6.56 12.15
N ALA A 182 24.90 -6.23 11.09
CA ALA A 182 24.33 -6.05 9.75
C ALA A 182 23.67 -7.33 9.23
N ALA A 183 22.54 -7.20 8.53
CA ALA A 183 21.77 -8.29 7.91
C ALA A 183 21.25 -9.37 8.86
N SER A 184 21.34 -9.18 10.18
CA SER A 184 20.72 -10.04 11.18
C SER A 184 19.23 -9.73 11.29
N SER A 185 18.41 -10.72 11.69
CA SER A 185 16.96 -10.55 11.79
C SER A 185 16.49 -10.70 13.23
N ILE A 186 15.59 -9.81 13.65
CA ILE A 186 14.75 -9.99 14.82
C ILE A 186 13.41 -10.53 14.32
N THR A 187 13.15 -11.80 14.64
CA THR A 187 11.98 -12.54 14.16
C THR A 187 11.06 -12.84 15.32
N PHE A 188 9.81 -12.40 15.20
CA PHE A 188 8.71 -12.82 16.06
C PHE A 188 7.93 -13.91 15.34
N SER A 189 8.20 -15.17 15.69
CA SER A 189 7.53 -16.33 15.08
C SER A 189 6.08 -16.48 15.57
N GLY A 190 5.82 -16.09 16.82
CA GLY A 190 4.47 -16.03 17.40
C GLY A 190 3.88 -14.61 17.40
N ASN A 191 2.70 -14.48 18.01
CA ASN A 191 2.02 -13.19 18.13
C ASN A 191 2.79 -12.22 19.03
N VAL A 192 2.78 -10.94 18.66
CA VAL A 192 3.32 -9.85 19.48
C VAL A 192 2.17 -9.08 20.11
N THR A 193 2.26 -8.84 21.42
CA THR A 193 1.41 -7.91 22.16
C THR A 193 2.30 -6.89 22.87
N ALA A 194 2.20 -5.63 22.48
CA ALA A 194 2.93 -4.52 23.09
C ALA A 194 1.93 -3.45 23.56
N SER A 195 1.60 -3.40 24.86
CA SER A 195 0.48 -2.57 25.36
C SER A 195 0.80 -1.08 25.50
N SER A 196 2.06 -0.69 25.38
CA SER A 196 2.54 0.69 25.48
C SER A 196 3.32 1.16 24.24
N GLY A 197 3.79 0.24 23.39
CA GLY A 197 4.43 0.57 22.12
C GLY A 197 5.57 -0.35 21.71
N LEU A 198 5.96 -0.23 20.45
CA LEU A 198 7.12 -0.89 19.88
C LEU A 198 7.95 0.13 19.10
N SER A 199 9.27 0.10 19.26
CA SER A 199 10.19 0.89 18.44
C SER A 199 11.37 0.05 17.96
N ALA A 200 11.80 0.32 16.73
CA ALA A 200 13.04 -0.19 16.17
C ALA A 200 13.92 0.99 15.79
N ALA A 201 15.07 1.14 16.45
CA ALA A 201 15.97 2.26 16.23
C ALA A 201 16.77 2.08 14.94
N GLY A 202 17.04 3.18 14.24
CA GLY A 202 18.04 3.19 13.17
C GLY A 202 19.44 3.07 13.75
N THR A 203 20.23 2.15 13.20
CA THR A 203 21.65 2.00 13.54
C THR A 203 22.49 2.00 12.27
N ALA A 204 23.82 2.04 12.40
CA ALA A 204 24.73 1.90 11.26
C ALA A 204 24.57 0.56 10.52
N ASN A 205 23.87 -0.41 11.13
CA ASN A 205 23.73 -1.76 10.63
C ASN A 205 22.29 -2.02 10.20
N ALA A 206 22.12 -2.48 8.97
CA ALA A 206 20.81 -2.77 8.37
C ALA A 206 20.25 -4.11 8.89
N TYR A 207 19.69 -4.12 10.10
CA TYR A 207 19.01 -5.30 10.65
C TYR A 207 17.54 -5.37 10.23
N ASN A 208 17.03 -6.59 10.12
CA ASN A 208 15.65 -6.86 9.72
C ASN A 208 14.74 -7.00 10.94
N VAL A 209 13.46 -6.62 10.77
CA VAL A 209 12.41 -6.88 11.75
C VAL A 209 11.27 -7.64 11.06
N ILE A 210 10.89 -8.80 11.60
CA ILE A 210 9.96 -9.72 10.95
C ILE A 210 8.85 -10.10 11.93
N PHE A 211 7.61 -9.78 11.59
CA PHE A 211 6.41 -10.19 12.32
C PHE A 211 5.72 -11.34 11.59
N ASN A 212 5.91 -12.57 12.08
CA ASN A 212 5.26 -13.77 11.54
C ASN A 212 3.99 -14.18 12.31
N GLY A 213 3.78 -13.63 13.50
CA GLY A 213 2.56 -13.84 14.26
C GLY A 213 1.31 -13.53 13.43
N VAL A 214 0.30 -14.40 13.51
CA VAL A 214 -0.93 -14.28 12.73
C VAL A 214 -1.84 -13.15 13.23
N SER A 215 -1.64 -12.69 14.47
CA SER A 215 -2.40 -11.59 15.08
C SER A 215 -1.52 -10.79 16.04
N ASN A 216 -0.83 -9.79 15.53
CA ASN A 216 -0.02 -8.87 16.34
C ASN A 216 -0.87 -7.67 16.77
N THR A 217 -0.66 -7.20 17.99
CA THR A 217 -1.33 -6.02 18.56
C THR A 217 -0.31 -5.14 19.25
N ILE A 218 -0.05 -3.98 18.68
CA ILE A 218 0.86 -2.98 19.22
C ILE A 218 0.05 -1.72 19.49
N ALA A 219 -0.02 -1.34 20.76
CA ALA A 219 -0.63 -0.10 21.20
C ALA A 219 0.32 1.08 20.94
N SER A 220 -0.21 2.31 21.05
CA SER A 220 0.54 3.55 20.83
C SER A 220 1.19 3.62 19.44
N THR A 221 1.94 4.70 19.20
CA THR A 221 2.65 4.90 17.93
C THR A 221 3.84 3.96 17.83
N THR A 222 3.93 3.27 16.69
CA THR A 222 5.06 2.39 16.35
C THR A 222 5.98 3.10 15.38
N THR A 223 7.29 3.11 15.66
CA THR A 223 8.29 3.68 14.75
C THR A 223 9.37 2.64 14.46
N LEU A 224 9.49 2.27 13.19
CA LEU A 224 10.46 1.31 12.67
C LEU A 224 11.48 2.07 11.83
N SER A 225 12.54 2.54 12.50
CA SER A 225 13.65 3.28 11.90
C SER A 225 14.84 2.38 11.54
N ASN A 226 14.72 1.05 11.70
CA ASN A 226 15.74 0.12 11.26
C ASN A 226 15.95 0.23 9.74
N THR A 227 17.19 0.09 9.29
CA THR A 227 17.59 0.32 7.88
C THR A 227 17.69 -0.95 7.06
N GLY A 228 17.49 -2.13 7.67
CA GLY A 228 17.26 -3.38 6.95
C GLY A 228 15.82 -3.50 6.48
N THR A 229 15.41 -4.72 6.14
CA THR A 229 14.03 -4.99 5.69
C THR A 229 13.07 -5.05 6.88
N VAL A 230 11.81 -4.68 6.64
CA VAL A 230 10.73 -4.90 7.61
C VAL A 230 9.66 -5.77 6.96
N THR A 231 9.24 -6.84 7.63
CA THR A 231 8.01 -7.57 7.27
C THR A 231 6.96 -7.26 8.31
N LEU A 232 5.99 -6.39 7.97
CA LEU A 232 4.94 -5.95 8.89
C LEU A 232 3.90 -7.03 9.16
N VAL A 233 3.65 -7.87 8.15
CA VAL A 233 2.74 -9.01 8.20
C VAL A 233 3.25 -10.07 7.22
N SER A 234 3.43 -11.31 7.69
CA SER A 234 3.74 -12.45 6.82
C SER A 234 2.46 -13.19 6.40
N GLY A 235 2.35 -13.57 5.12
CA GLY A 235 1.20 -14.31 4.61
C GLY A 235 -0.12 -13.61 4.98
N SER A 236 -1.21 -14.36 5.16
CA SER A 236 -2.55 -13.81 5.44
C SER A 236 -2.78 -13.37 6.90
N GLY A 237 -1.73 -13.08 7.67
CA GLY A 237 -1.84 -12.66 9.07
C GLY A 237 -2.41 -11.24 9.22
N SER A 238 -2.46 -10.74 10.46
CA SER A 238 -2.80 -9.36 10.74
C SER A 238 -1.90 -8.73 11.82
N SER A 239 -1.55 -7.46 11.63
CA SER A 239 -0.88 -6.62 12.62
C SER A 239 -1.69 -5.34 12.84
N THR A 240 -2.13 -5.12 14.08
CA THR A 240 -2.84 -3.91 14.48
C THR A 240 -1.89 -2.97 15.22
N PHE A 241 -1.64 -1.80 14.65
CA PHE A 241 -0.84 -0.71 15.24
C PHE A 241 -1.80 0.40 15.67
N SER A 242 -2.35 0.30 16.88
CA SER A 242 -3.47 1.16 17.32
C SER A 242 -3.15 2.66 17.23
N GLY A 243 -1.93 3.08 17.60
CA GLY A 243 -1.48 4.47 17.48
C GLY A 243 -0.71 4.78 16.19
N GLY A 244 -0.84 3.93 15.18
CA GLY A 244 -0.23 4.08 13.87
C GLY A 244 1.16 3.45 13.77
N VAL A 245 1.67 3.37 12.55
CA VAL A 245 3.01 2.85 12.25
C VAL A 245 3.73 3.75 11.27
N THR A 246 5.00 4.05 11.56
CA THR A 246 5.92 4.74 10.65
C THR A 246 7.09 3.80 10.34
N ALA A 247 7.19 3.36 9.09
CA ALA A 247 8.23 2.46 8.59
C ALA A 247 8.82 3.01 7.28
N THR A 248 9.42 4.20 7.34
CA THR A 248 9.92 4.94 6.17
C THR A 248 11.44 4.86 5.98
N ALA A 249 12.18 4.42 7.00
CA ALA A 249 13.63 4.21 6.94
C ALA A 249 14.12 2.80 6.50
N PRO A 250 13.30 1.72 6.57
CA PRO A 250 13.71 0.41 6.08
C PRO A 250 14.22 0.44 4.64
N SER A 251 15.08 -0.51 4.25
CA SER A 251 15.49 -0.64 2.84
C SER A 251 14.40 -1.24 1.95
N GLN A 252 13.41 -1.90 2.55
CA GLN A 252 12.22 -2.48 1.92
C GLN A 252 11.19 -2.77 3.01
N VAL A 253 9.90 -2.63 2.68
CA VAL A 253 8.81 -3.10 3.53
C VAL A 253 7.99 -4.18 2.83
N ASN A 254 7.85 -5.34 3.47
CA ASN A 254 7.07 -6.47 2.98
C ASN A 254 5.71 -6.55 3.70
N ILE A 255 4.65 -6.81 2.94
CA ILE A 255 3.27 -6.92 3.42
C ILE A 255 2.61 -8.14 2.75
N GLY A 256 2.01 -9.04 3.52
CA GLY A 256 1.26 -10.18 2.98
C GLY A 256 -0.21 -10.25 3.37
N GLY A 257 -0.66 -9.42 4.32
CA GLY A 257 -1.97 -9.54 4.93
C GLY A 257 -2.49 -8.20 5.42
N THR A 258 -3.11 -8.18 6.60
CA THR A 258 -3.83 -7.00 7.07
C THR A 258 -3.05 -6.14 8.06
N ILE A 259 -2.81 -4.88 7.72
CA ILE A 259 -2.33 -3.84 8.63
C ILE A 259 -3.51 -2.97 9.06
N ASN A 260 -3.71 -2.80 10.36
CA ASN A 260 -4.76 -1.95 10.91
C ASN A 260 -4.20 -0.84 11.81
N SER A 261 -4.91 0.29 11.91
CA SER A 261 -4.77 1.27 12.98
C SER A 261 -6.11 1.65 13.60
N SER A 262 -6.09 2.34 14.74
CA SER A 262 -7.28 2.85 15.42
C SER A 262 -7.46 4.34 15.12
N ASN A 263 -7.66 4.68 13.84
CA ASN A 263 -7.75 6.06 13.34
C ASN A 263 -6.43 6.85 13.39
N ALA A 264 -5.29 6.15 13.44
CA ALA A 264 -3.97 6.76 13.42
C ALA A 264 -3.30 6.57 12.06
N THR A 265 -2.40 7.49 11.70
CA THR A 265 -1.69 7.43 10.43
C THR A 265 -0.85 6.16 10.29
N ILE A 266 -0.94 5.54 9.12
CA ILE A 266 -0.06 4.47 8.66
C ILE A 266 0.85 5.08 7.59
N SER A 267 2.15 5.15 7.85
CA SER A 267 3.16 5.68 6.93
C SER A 267 4.21 4.63 6.64
N ILE A 268 4.23 4.12 5.42
CA ILE A 268 5.08 2.99 5.01
C ILE A 268 5.90 3.42 3.79
N GLY A 269 7.21 3.22 3.89
CA GLY A 269 8.16 3.57 2.84
C GLY A 269 8.32 5.08 2.61
N ASP A 270 9.38 5.41 1.89
CA ASP A 270 9.68 6.70 1.29
C ASP A 270 10.07 6.47 -0.18
N SER A 271 10.53 7.49 -0.90
CA SER A 271 10.89 7.37 -2.31
C SER A 271 12.00 6.35 -2.60
N ASN A 272 12.78 5.93 -1.60
CA ASN A 272 13.87 4.97 -1.71
C ASN A 272 13.56 3.62 -1.07
N THR A 273 12.40 3.50 -0.40
CA THR A 273 11.99 2.31 0.33
C THR A 273 10.84 1.62 -0.41
N PRO A 274 11.12 0.65 -1.30
CA PRO A 274 10.09 -0.09 -1.99
C PRO A 274 9.21 -0.89 -1.01
N ILE A 275 7.95 -1.02 -1.39
CA ILE A 275 6.94 -1.83 -0.72
C ILE A 275 6.70 -3.06 -1.59
N THR A 276 6.85 -4.24 -1.02
CA THR A 276 6.65 -5.51 -1.71
C THR A 276 5.48 -6.27 -1.11
N LEU A 277 4.46 -6.53 -1.93
CA LEU A 277 3.37 -7.41 -1.57
C LEU A 277 3.83 -8.86 -1.73
N THR A 278 3.61 -9.65 -0.69
CA THR A 278 3.96 -11.07 -0.60
C THR A 278 2.73 -11.99 -0.55
N ALA A 279 1.55 -11.39 -0.38
CA ALA A 279 0.22 -11.98 -0.47
C ALA A 279 -0.81 -10.84 -0.55
N ASP A 280 -2.09 -11.18 -0.76
CA ASP A 280 -3.18 -10.20 -0.83
C ASP A 280 -3.26 -9.39 0.47
N SER A 281 -3.16 -8.08 0.33
CA SER A 281 -2.92 -7.18 1.46
C SER A 281 -4.05 -6.17 1.63
N THR A 282 -4.39 -5.90 2.89
CA THR A 282 -5.31 -4.82 3.27
C THR A 282 -4.60 -3.88 4.23
N ILE A 283 -4.64 -2.58 3.96
CA ILE A 283 -4.16 -1.55 4.90
C ILE A 283 -5.36 -0.72 5.29
N SER A 284 -5.71 -0.72 6.57
CA SER A 284 -6.85 0.04 7.08
C SER A 284 -6.43 1.07 8.11
N GLY A 285 -6.63 2.34 7.77
CA GLY A 285 -6.57 3.47 8.70
C GLY A 285 -7.87 3.71 9.47
N ASN A 286 -8.85 2.82 9.30
CA ASN A 286 -10.20 2.91 9.85
C ASN A 286 -10.92 4.19 9.36
N THR A 287 -11.52 5.00 10.24
CA THR A 287 -12.31 6.18 9.79
C THR A 287 -11.52 7.47 9.60
N ALA A 288 -10.35 7.65 10.24
CA ALA A 288 -9.62 8.92 10.13
C ALA A 288 -8.10 8.78 9.98
N GLY A 289 -7.56 7.56 10.08
CA GLY A 289 -6.12 7.35 9.94
C GLY A 289 -5.68 7.47 8.49
N ASN A 290 -4.83 8.42 8.17
CA ASN A 290 -4.28 8.53 6.81
C ASN A 290 -3.45 7.29 6.46
N ILE A 291 -3.47 6.88 5.20
CA ILE A 291 -2.61 5.84 4.65
C ILE A 291 -1.63 6.51 3.69
N ILE A 292 -0.34 6.47 4.02
CA ILE A 292 0.73 7.08 3.24
C ILE A 292 1.69 5.99 2.81
N LEU A 293 1.75 5.72 1.50
CA LEU A 293 2.68 4.77 0.90
C LEU A 293 3.70 5.55 0.08
N GLY A 294 4.91 5.68 0.62
CA GLY A 294 5.96 6.57 0.11
C GLY A 294 6.73 6.03 -1.09
N GLY A 295 6.93 4.71 -1.14
CA GLY A 295 7.75 4.05 -2.15
C GLY A 295 6.97 3.44 -3.30
N THR A 296 7.70 2.78 -4.21
CA THR A 296 7.06 1.94 -5.23
C THR A 296 6.32 0.78 -4.56
N ILE A 297 5.24 0.32 -5.17
CA ILE A 297 4.45 -0.80 -4.65
C ILE A 297 4.42 -1.87 -5.71
N ASP A 298 5.00 -3.03 -5.45
CA ASP A 298 5.09 -4.13 -6.42
C ASP A 298 4.70 -5.47 -5.79
N GLY A 299 4.20 -6.39 -6.60
CA GLY A 299 3.86 -7.77 -6.20
C GLY A 299 2.57 -8.22 -6.87
N ALA A 300 2.51 -9.44 -7.38
CA ALA A 300 1.38 -9.97 -8.14
C ALA A 300 0.19 -10.37 -7.23
N PHE A 301 -0.26 -9.42 -6.40
CA PHE A 301 -1.28 -9.59 -5.37
C PHE A 301 -2.24 -8.41 -5.34
N ALA A 302 -3.37 -8.58 -4.68
CA ALA A 302 -4.35 -7.52 -4.51
C ALA A 302 -3.94 -6.58 -3.38
N LEU A 303 -4.21 -5.28 -3.55
CA LEU A 303 -4.07 -4.28 -2.50
C LEU A 303 -5.40 -3.58 -2.25
N THR A 304 -5.90 -3.68 -1.02
CA THR A 304 -7.04 -2.90 -0.54
C THR A 304 -6.57 -1.84 0.46
N LEU A 305 -6.96 -0.59 0.24
CA LEU A 305 -6.67 0.54 1.12
C LEU A 305 -8.00 1.05 1.68
N ASN A 306 -8.13 1.09 3.01
CA ASN A 306 -9.40 1.42 3.65
C ASN A 306 -9.24 2.51 4.70
N THR A 307 -9.55 3.75 4.32
CA THR A 307 -9.64 4.91 5.21
C THR A 307 -10.64 5.95 4.71
N VAL A 308 -11.32 6.67 5.61
CA VAL A 308 -12.04 7.92 5.26
C VAL A 308 -11.15 9.16 5.42
N GLY A 309 -9.90 8.97 5.87
CA GLY A 309 -8.83 9.98 5.76
C GLY A 309 -8.22 10.01 4.36
N ASP A 310 -6.98 10.50 4.27
CA ASP A 310 -6.26 10.56 3.00
C ASP A 310 -5.51 9.26 2.71
N THR A 311 -5.67 8.72 1.51
CA THR A 311 -4.81 7.71 0.91
C THR A 311 -3.81 8.39 -0.03
N ARG A 312 -2.50 8.31 0.24
CA ARG A 312 -1.44 8.93 -0.59
C ARG A 312 -0.53 7.86 -1.17
N LEU A 313 -0.56 7.72 -2.49
CA LEU A 313 0.31 6.83 -3.28
C LEU A 313 1.42 7.67 -3.92
N GLN A 314 2.58 7.71 -3.27
CA GLN A 314 3.67 8.62 -3.65
C GLN A 314 4.67 8.01 -4.64
N GLY A 315 4.83 6.70 -4.65
CA GLY A 315 5.60 5.96 -5.67
C GLY A 315 4.71 5.30 -6.72
N ALA A 316 5.32 4.85 -7.80
CA ALA A 316 4.63 4.10 -8.85
C ALA A 316 4.07 2.78 -8.30
N VAL A 317 2.85 2.42 -8.71
CA VAL A 317 2.17 1.20 -8.29
C VAL A 317 2.18 0.19 -9.43
N GLY A 318 2.66 -1.03 -9.15
CA GLY A 318 2.83 -2.10 -10.12
C GLY A 318 3.85 -1.78 -11.21
N GLY A 319 4.83 -0.91 -10.92
CA GLY A 319 5.80 -0.41 -11.90
C GLY A 319 6.72 -1.50 -12.44
N THR A 320 7.13 -2.44 -11.59
CA THR A 320 7.92 -3.62 -11.97
C THR A 320 6.99 -4.82 -12.14
N THR A 321 6.34 -5.23 -11.05
CA THR A 321 5.41 -6.35 -10.99
C THR A 321 4.02 -5.81 -10.73
N ALA A 322 3.17 -5.82 -11.78
CA ALA A 322 1.80 -5.33 -11.69
C ALA A 322 1.03 -6.02 -10.56
N LEU A 323 0.24 -5.23 -9.82
CA LEU A 323 -0.70 -5.77 -8.84
C LEU A 323 -1.83 -6.54 -9.54
N THR A 324 -2.49 -7.46 -8.85
CA THR A 324 -3.71 -8.08 -9.43
C THR A 324 -4.87 -7.09 -9.42
N SER A 325 -5.02 -6.31 -8.36
CA SER A 325 -6.00 -5.23 -8.26
C SER A 325 -5.56 -4.17 -7.26
N LEU A 326 -6.08 -2.96 -7.42
CA LEU A 326 -6.03 -1.90 -6.42
C LEU A 326 -7.45 -1.47 -6.10
N THR A 327 -7.79 -1.40 -4.82
CA THR A 327 -9.11 -0.93 -4.37
C THR A 327 -8.95 0.02 -3.20
N THR A 328 -9.61 1.18 -3.28
CA THR A 328 -9.85 2.04 -2.13
C THR A 328 -11.31 1.94 -1.69
N ASN A 329 -11.60 2.25 -0.42
CA ASN A 329 -12.95 2.30 0.11
C ASN A 329 -13.72 3.54 -0.35
N THR A 330 -14.98 3.65 0.08
CA THR A 330 -15.79 4.85 -0.12
C THR A 330 -15.53 5.91 0.93
N GLY A 331 -15.56 7.18 0.52
CA GLY A 331 -15.27 8.33 1.39
C GLY A 331 -13.77 8.63 1.50
N GLY A 332 -13.42 9.80 2.05
CA GLY A 332 -12.03 10.25 2.09
C GLY A 332 -11.52 10.74 0.74
N SER A 333 -10.20 10.82 0.61
CA SER A 333 -9.50 11.25 -0.61
C SER A 333 -8.40 10.25 -0.98
N VAL A 334 -8.17 10.08 -2.28
CA VAL A 334 -6.99 9.40 -2.80
C VAL A 334 -6.14 10.36 -3.62
N VAL A 335 -4.84 10.37 -3.34
CA VAL A 335 -3.84 11.20 -4.03
C VAL A 335 -2.84 10.32 -4.76
N ILE A 336 -2.77 10.47 -6.08
CA ILE A 336 -1.77 9.78 -6.91
C ILE A 336 -0.64 10.74 -7.25
N SER A 337 0.49 10.58 -6.57
CA SER A 337 1.71 11.37 -6.81
C SER A 337 2.80 10.55 -7.51
N GLY A 338 2.70 9.21 -7.51
CA GLY A 338 3.65 8.32 -8.19
C GLY A 338 3.52 8.27 -9.72
N GLY A 339 2.51 8.92 -10.28
CA GLY A 339 2.30 9.10 -11.72
C GLY A 339 1.87 7.86 -12.52
N SER A 340 1.90 6.67 -11.92
CA SER A 340 1.37 5.46 -12.58
C SER A 340 0.79 4.44 -11.61
N VAL A 341 -0.28 3.79 -12.05
CA VAL A 341 -0.85 2.59 -11.41
C VAL A 341 -1.08 1.54 -12.49
N ARG A 342 -0.39 0.41 -12.36
CA ARG A 342 -0.48 -0.73 -13.28
C ARG A 342 -0.96 -1.98 -12.56
N THR A 343 -2.07 -2.53 -13.02
CA THR A 343 -2.67 -3.78 -12.51
C THR A 343 -2.90 -4.78 -13.65
N THR A 344 -3.09 -6.05 -13.33
CA THR A 344 -3.59 -7.03 -14.31
C THR A 344 -5.12 -7.03 -14.35
N GLY A 345 -5.76 -6.98 -13.18
CA GLY A 345 -7.21 -6.86 -12.99
C GLY A 345 -7.65 -5.43 -12.64
N THR A 346 -8.74 -5.31 -11.89
CA THR A 346 -9.49 -4.07 -11.69
C THR A 346 -8.75 -3.03 -10.86
N GLN A 347 -8.99 -1.76 -11.18
CA GLN A 347 -8.68 -0.60 -10.34
C GLN A 347 -9.99 0.06 -9.92
N THR A 348 -10.21 0.18 -8.61
CA THR A 348 -11.40 0.82 -8.05
C THR A 348 -10.96 1.91 -7.07
N TYR A 349 -11.37 3.14 -7.35
CA TYR A 349 -11.13 4.29 -6.50
C TYR A 349 -12.46 4.78 -5.96
N GLY A 350 -12.82 4.33 -4.76
CA GLY A 350 -14.11 4.59 -4.13
C GLY A 350 -14.21 5.94 -3.42
N ASP A 351 -13.08 6.61 -3.20
CA ASP A 351 -12.98 7.86 -2.44
C ASP A 351 -13.87 8.96 -3.04
N ALA A 352 -14.27 9.92 -2.20
CA ALA A 352 -15.07 11.07 -2.64
C ALA A 352 -14.27 12.03 -3.54
N GLU A 353 -12.94 12.04 -3.39
CA GLU A 353 -12.03 12.83 -4.18
C GLU A 353 -10.87 11.99 -4.71
N PHE A 354 -10.56 12.13 -6.00
CA PHE A 354 -9.41 11.55 -6.69
C PHE A 354 -8.47 12.67 -7.16
N LEU A 355 -7.44 12.97 -6.37
CA LEU A 355 -6.51 14.07 -6.62
C LEU A 355 -5.27 13.61 -7.40
N LEU A 356 -5.00 14.28 -8.52
CA LEU A 356 -3.79 14.12 -9.31
C LEU A 356 -2.64 14.96 -8.74
N GLY A 357 -1.74 14.31 -8.00
CA GLY A 357 -0.48 14.93 -7.55
C GLY A 357 0.54 15.09 -8.69
N ALA A 358 0.54 14.14 -9.63
CA ALA A 358 1.39 14.11 -10.82
C ALA A 358 0.58 13.78 -12.09
N ASN A 359 1.23 13.90 -13.26
CA ASN A 359 0.66 13.34 -14.48
C ASN A 359 0.49 11.84 -14.26
N THR A 360 -0.73 11.34 -14.44
CA THR A 360 -1.11 10.00 -13.98
C THR A 360 -1.54 9.13 -15.15
N THR A 361 -1.00 7.91 -15.19
CA THR A 361 -1.45 6.85 -16.10
C THR A 361 -2.02 5.69 -15.28
N LEU A 362 -3.29 5.38 -15.50
CA LEU A 362 -3.97 4.22 -14.93
C LEU A 362 -4.06 3.13 -16.00
N THR A 363 -3.44 1.98 -15.76
CA THR A 363 -3.38 0.88 -16.74
C THR A 363 -3.78 -0.47 -16.15
N THR A 364 -4.70 -1.17 -16.81
CA THR A 364 -4.93 -2.61 -16.58
C THR A 364 -4.36 -3.41 -17.75
N THR A 365 -3.89 -4.65 -17.54
CA THR A 365 -3.25 -5.46 -18.60
C THR A 365 -3.98 -6.76 -18.94
N SER A 366 -5.04 -7.10 -18.22
CA SER A 366 -5.80 -8.34 -18.43
C SER A 366 -7.31 -8.11 -18.32
N ASN A 367 -7.81 -7.03 -18.95
CA ASN A 367 -9.22 -6.65 -19.00
C ASN A 367 -9.82 -6.17 -17.67
N GLY A 368 -9.01 -5.64 -16.77
CA GLY A 368 -9.52 -4.99 -15.57
C GLY A 368 -10.27 -3.70 -15.89
N ASN A 369 -11.39 -3.47 -15.20
CA ASN A 369 -12.08 -2.18 -15.24
C ASN A 369 -11.26 -1.12 -14.48
N ILE A 370 -11.44 0.14 -14.87
CA ILE A 370 -11.02 1.31 -14.10
C ILE A 370 -12.28 2.05 -13.66
N SER A 371 -12.52 2.12 -12.35
CA SER A 371 -13.68 2.83 -11.78
C SER A 371 -13.20 3.91 -10.82
N ILE A 372 -13.64 5.15 -11.05
CA ILE A 372 -13.36 6.31 -10.20
C ILE A 372 -14.70 6.89 -9.76
N ALA A 373 -14.98 6.83 -8.46
CA ALA A 373 -16.23 7.28 -7.88
C ALA A 373 -16.25 8.81 -7.68
N GLY A 374 -15.20 9.34 -7.07
CA GLY A 374 -15.07 10.74 -6.68
C GLY A 374 -14.77 11.71 -7.82
N ASP A 375 -14.75 12.99 -7.46
CA ASP A 375 -14.31 14.06 -8.36
C ASP A 375 -12.81 13.90 -8.70
N ILE A 376 -12.47 13.97 -9.98
CA ILE A 376 -11.08 13.97 -10.45
C ILE A 376 -10.56 15.41 -10.43
N THR A 377 -9.59 15.68 -9.56
CA THR A 377 -9.12 17.04 -9.26
C THR A 377 -7.60 17.16 -9.41
N ASN A 378 -7.12 18.41 -9.42
CA ASN A 378 -5.71 18.77 -9.52
C ASN A 378 -5.49 20.19 -8.96
N THR A 379 -4.31 20.46 -8.41
CA THR A 379 -3.92 21.80 -7.90
C THR A 379 -3.09 22.60 -8.91
N SER A 380 -2.70 21.97 -10.02
CA SER A 380 -2.04 22.58 -11.17
C SER A 380 -2.27 21.67 -12.37
N THR A 381 -2.14 22.16 -13.60
CA THR A 381 -2.47 21.38 -14.81
C THR A 381 -1.78 20.00 -14.79
N ARG A 382 -2.58 18.93 -14.91
CA ARG A 382 -2.12 17.53 -14.93
C ARG A 382 -2.77 16.76 -16.05
N ASN A 383 -2.01 15.85 -16.65
CA ASN A 383 -2.52 14.91 -17.62
C ASN A 383 -3.02 13.63 -16.93
N LEU A 384 -4.06 13.04 -17.50
CA LEU A 384 -4.61 11.76 -17.08
C LEU A 384 -4.72 10.84 -18.28
N THR A 385 -4.14 9.64 -18.19
CA THR A 385 -4.33 8.57 -19.18
C THR A 385 -5.08 7.42 -18.51
N LEU A 386 -6.15 6.96 -19.16
CA LEU A 386 -6.96 5.82 -18.75
C LEU A 386 -6.85 4.75 -19.85
N ASP A 387 -6.16 3.64 -19.55
CA ASP A 387 -5.86 2.56 -20.49
C ASP A 387 -6.23 1.20 -19.91
N THR A 388 -7.19 0.47 -20.49
CA THR A 388 -7.58 -0.86 -19.97
C THR A 388 -6.81 -2.04 -20.61
N GLY A 389 -5.76 -1.75 -21.39
CA GLY A 389 -4.82 -2.70 -21.98
C GLY A 389 -5.35 -3.64 -23.05
N LEU A 390 -6.64 -4.02 -23.01
CA LEU A 390 -7.29 -5.03 -23.85
C LEU A 390 -8.79 -4.76 -24.02
N VAL A 391 -9.39 -5.48 -24.97
CA VAL A 391 -10.75 -5.34 -25.52
C VAL A 391 -11.93 -5.72 -24.61
N SER A 392 -11.82 -5.73 -23.28
CA SER A 392 -13.03 -5.91 -22.42
C SER A 392 -13.10 -5.12 -21.10
N GLY A 393 -12.02 -4.47 -20.65
CA GLY A 393 -12.11 -3.60 -19.48
C GLY A 393 -12.87 -2.31 -19.79
N THR A 394 -13.81 -1.91 -18.94
CA THR A 394 -14.54 -0.64 -19.06
C THR A 394 -13.96 0.44 -18.16
N ILE A 395 -14.18 1.70 -18.52
CA ILE A 395 -13.84 2.87 -17.70
C ILE A 395 -15.13 3.54 -17.22
N SER A 396 -15.25 3.79 -15.92
CA SER A 396 -16.38 4.54 -15.34
C SER A 396 -15.86 5.63 -14.43
N VAL A 397 -16.23 6.88 -14.73
CA VAL A 397 -15.94 8.05 -13.90
C VAL A 397 -17.27 8.70 -13.52
N THR A 398 -17.62 8.67 -12.24
CA THR A 398 -18.91 9.21 -11.78
C THR A 398 -18.83 10.66 -11.33
N GLY A 399 -17.74 11.06 -10.66
CA GLY A 399 -17.51 12.45 -10.27
C GLY A 399 -17.18 13.37 -11.44
N THR A 400 -17.15 14.67 -11.16
CA THR A 400 -16.72 15.70 -12.10
C THR A 400 -15.23 15.56 -12.42
N VAL A 401 -14.79 16.04 -13.57
CA VAL A 401 -13.38 16.01 -13.98
C VAL A 401 -12.88 17.42 -14.22
N GLY A 402 -11.85 17.86 -13.49
CA GLY A 402 -11.17 19.15 -13.67
C GLY A 402 -11.91 20.39 -13.15
N SER A 403 -13.18 20.30 -12.74
CA SER A 403 -13.97 21.49 -12.36
C SER A 403 -14.02 21.80 -10.87
N ALA A 404 -13.72 20.86 -9.97
CA ALA A 404 -13.95 21.02 -8.53
C ALA A 404 -13.16 22.17 -7.87
N TYR A 405 -11.99 22.53 -8.43
CA TYR A 405 -11.16 23.65 -7.95
C TYR A 405 -10.93 24.73 -9.00
N GLY A 406 -11.74 24.77 -10.06
CA GLY A 406 -11.63 25.78 -11.13
C GLY A 406 -10.37 25.67 -11.98
N VAL A 407 -9.71 24.50 -11.99
CA VAL A 407 -8.50 24.23 -12.79
C VAL A 407 -8.77 23.02 -13.68
N ALA A 408 -9.06 23.26 -14.96
CA ALA A 408 -9.18 22.18 -15.94
C ALA A 408 -7.99 21.22 -15.91
N LEU A 409 -8.23 19.95 -16.24
CA LEU A 409 -7.13 19.03 -16.52
C LEU A 409 -6.35 19.48 -17.75
N GLY A 410 -5.13 18.98 -17.91
CA GLY A 410 -4.37 19.13 -19.14
C GLY A 410 -4.97 18.25 -20.24
N THR A 411 -4.25 17.20 -20.61
CA THR A 411 -4.76 16.19 -21.54
C THR A 411 -5.40 15.03 -20.79
N ILE A 412 -6.65 14.71 -21.14
CA ILE A 412 -7.28 13.43 -20.81
C ILE A 412 -7.10 12.50 -22.01
N THR A 413 -6.47 11.35 -21.82
CA THR A 413 -6.32 10.31 -22.86
C THR A 413 -7.12 9.08 -22.46
N ILE A 414 -7.93 8.59 -23.38
CA ILE A 414 -8.69 7.34 -23.24
C ILE A 414 -8.19 6.38 -24.31
N SER A 415 -7.69 5.21 -23.90
CA SER A 415 -7.17 4.18 -24.79
C SER A 415 -7.62 2.78 -24.41
N LYS A 416 -7.76 1.88 -25.39
CA LYS A 416 -8.00 0.43 -25.21
C LYS A 416 -9.25 0.05 -24.42
N SER A 417 -10.16 1.01 -24.21
CA SER A 417 -11.40 0.84 -23.45
C SER A 417 -12.43 0.01 -24.20
N ALA A 418 -13.12 -0.88 -23.49
CA ALA A 418 -14.32 -1.57 -23.97
C ALA A 418 -15.62 -0.82 -23.65
N GLY A 419 -15.52 0.49 -23.44
CA GLY A 419 -16.61 1.37 -23.11
C GLY A 419 -16.18 2.30 -21.98
N THR A 420 -16.36 3.59 -22.19
CA THR A 420 -16.03 4.62 -21.20
C THR A 420 -17.28 5.44 -20.93
N THR A 421 -17.58 5.70 -19.66
CA THR A 421 -18.63 6.63 -19.27
C THR A 421 -18.08 7.67 -18.30
N PHE A 422 -18.18 8.93 -18.69
CA PHE A 422 -18.11 10.06 -17.76
C PHE A 422 -19.56 10.45 -17.42
N ALA A 423 -19.97 10.23 -16.17
CA ALA A 423 -21.35 10.48 -15.75
C ALA A 423 -21.61 11.97 -15.50
N SER A 424 -20.57 12.71 -15.10
CA SER A 424 -20.63 14.14 -14.77
C SER A 424 -19.84 14.99 -15.77
N SER A 425 -19.68 16.29 -15.48
CA SER A 425 -18.97 17.23 -16.34
C SER A 425 -17.49 16.90 -16.49
N VAL A 426 -16.95 17.18 -17.68
CA VAL A 426 -15.52 17.03 -18.00
C VAL A 426 -14.95 18.38 -18.44
N ASP A 427 -13.97 18.88 -17.71
CA ASP A 427 -13.22 20.10 -18.01
C ASP A 427 -11.72 19.78 -18.20
N ALA A 428 -11.23 19.97 -19.42
CA ALA A 428 -9.84 19.69 -19.79
C ALA A 428 -9.33 20.66 -20.86
N ALA A 429 -8.01 20.75 -21.00
CA ALA A 429 -7.41 21.43 -22.13
C ALA A 429 -7.63 20.62 -23.41
N THR A 430 -7.21 19.35 -23.40
CA THR A 430 -7.35 18.45 -24.55
C THR A 430 -7.97 17.14 -24.14
N ILE A 431 -8.89 16.63 -24.97
CA ILE A 431 -9.38 15.26 -24.85
C ILE A 431 -8.83 14.47 -26.04
N THR A 432 -8.19 13.34 -25.77
CA THR A 432 -7.69 12.41 -26.79
C THR A 432 -8.36 11.06 -26.62
N ILE A 433 -8.96 10.58 -27.69
CA ILE A 433 -9.58 9.26 -27.76
C ILE A 433 -8.83 8.44 -28.80
N SER A 434 -8.28 7.31 -28.35
CA SER A 434 -7.62 6.35 -29.23
C SER A 434 -8.02 4.92 -28.90
N ASP A 435 -7.92 4.04 -29.91
CA ASP A 435 -7.81 2.59 -29.72
C ASP A 435 -8.89 1.95 -28.84
N SER A 436 -10.15 2.43 -28.87
CA SER A 436 -11.24 1.85 -28.09
C SER A 436 -11.89 0.67 -28.83
N LYS A 437 -12.47 -0.31 -28.12
CA LYS A 437 -13.04 -1.53 -28.70
C LYS A 437 -14.18 -1.21 -29.68
N ALA A 438 -14.24 -1.96 -30.78
CA ALA A 438 -15.31 -1.86 -31.76
C ALA A 438 -16.69 -2.02 -31.11
N SER A 439 -17.66 -1.22 -31.59
CA SER A 439 -19.07 -1.23 -31.16
C SER A 439 -19.30 -0.88 -29.69
N THR A 440 -18.32 -0.31 -29.00
CA THR A 440 -18.47 0.23 -27.64
C THR A 440 -18.37 1.75 -27.67
N ALA A 441 -19.00 2.42 -26.71
CA ALA A 441 -19.10 3.87 -26.69
C ALA A 441 -18.17 4.52 -25.68
N ILE A 442 -17.62 5.66 -26.08
CA ILE A 442 -17.09 6.68 -25.17
C ILE A 442 -18.21 7.70 -24.98
N THR A 443 -18.83 7.67 -23.81
CA THR A 443 -20.01 8.47 -23.48
C THR A 443 -19.67 9.57 -22.48
N PHE A 444 -19.90 10.80 -22.88
CA PHE A 444 -19.93 11.97 -22.02
C PHE A 444 -21.40 12.27 -21.68
N SER A 445 -21.83 11.89 -20.48
CA SER A 445 -23.21 12.07 -20.03
C SER A 445 -23.48 13.49 -19.54
N GLY A 446 -22.46 14.11 -18.93
CA GLY A 446 -22.46 15.51 -18.55
C GLY A 446 -21.83 16.42 -19.59
N ASN A 447 -21.80 17.72 -19.28
CA ASN A 447 -21.23 18.77 -20.12
C ASN A 447 -19.72 18.56 -20.33
N VAL A 448 -19.24 18.79 -21.55
CA VAL A 448 -17.81 18.76 -21.89
C VAL A 448 -17.30 20.15 -22.21
N THR A 449 -16.21 20.54 -21.56
CA THR A 449 -15.41 21.73 -21.90
C THR A 449 -14.00 21.26 -22.27
N ALA A 450 -13.64 21.38 -23.54
CA ALA A 450 -12.28 21.16 -24.03
C ALA A 450 -11.71 22.50 -24.52
N THR A 451 -10.84 23.14 -23.76
CA THR A 451 -10.41 24.53 -24.02
C THR A 451 -9.36 24.67 -25.13
N THR A 452 -8.72 23.57 -25.54
CA THR A 452 -7.74 23.51 -26.64
C THR A 452 -8.24 22.66 -27.80
N GLY A 453 -8.72 21.44 -27.54
CA GLY A 453 -9.04 20.51 -28.63
C GLY A 453 -9.64 19.17 -28.22
N LEU A 454 -10.27 18.52 -29.21
CA LEU A 454 -10.65 17.12 -29.17
C LEU A 454 -9.97 16.37 -30.32
N THR A 455 -9.18 15.35 -29.98
CA THR A 455 -8.55 14.45 -30.96
C THR A 455 -9.22 13.08 -30.89
N VAL A 456 -9.88 12.68 -31.98
CA VAL A 456 -10.49 11.35 -32.11
C VAL A 456 -9.79 10.60 -33.23
N THR A 457 -8.98 9.61 -32.88
CA THR A 457 -8.12 8.91 -33.83
C THR A 457 -8.82 7.77 -34.55
N GLY A 458 -8.56 7.60 -35.84
CA GLY A 458 -9.02 6.44 -36.58
C GLY A 458 -8.20 5.23 -36.18
N THR A 459 -8.86 4.13 -35.82
CA THR A 459 -8.21 2.85 -35.54
C THR A 459 -8.93 1.73 -36.29
N ALA A 460 -8.38 0.51 -36.28
CA ALA A 460 -9.08 -0.66 -36.82
C ALA A 460 -10.42 -0.94 -36.10
N ASN A 461 -10.60 -0.39 -34.90
CA ASN A 461 -11.77 -0.60 -34.08
C ASN A 461 -12.83 0.49 -34.31
N ALA A 462 -14.03 0.09 -34.72
CA ALA A 462 -15.17 0.98 -34.96
C ALA A 462 -15.87 1.37 -33.65
N TYR A 463 -15.21 2.13 -32.79
CA TYR A 463 -15.79 2.61 -31.53
C TYR A 463 -16.69 3.83 -31.74
N ASN A 464 -17.65 3.99 -30.84
CA ASN A 464 -18.65 5.06 -30.87
C ASN A 464 -18.21 6.21 -29.96
N VAL A 465 -18.60 7.43 -30.31
CA VAL A 465 -18.43 8.62 -29.44
C VAL A 465 -19.78 9.28 -29.24
N VAL A 466 -20.13 9.60 -27.99
CA VAL A 466 -21.45 10.09 -27.61
C VAL A 466 -21.30 11.29 -26.68
N PHE A 467 -21.92 12.42 -27.07
CA PHE A 467 -22.05 13.62 -26.25
C PHE A 467 -23.52 13.84 -25.90
N ASN A 468 -23.87 13.70 -24.63
CA ASN A 468 -25.25 13.88 -24.12
C ASN A 468 -25.37 15.07 -23.15
N GLY A 469 -24.28 15.77 -22.87
CA GLY A 469 -24.31 16.96 -22.03
C GLY A 469 -25.15 18.07 -22.65
N SER A 470 -25.95 18.76 -21.83
CA SER A 470 -26.81 19.87 -22.25
C SER A 470 -26.06 20.99 -22.98
N SER A 471 -24.80 21.24 -22.62
CA SER A 471 -23.93 22.21 -23.27
C SER A 471 -22.50 21.69 -23.32
N ASN A 472 -22.01 21.42 -24.52
CA ASN A 472 -20.65 20.98 -24.79
C ASN A 472 -19.92 22.07 -25.58
N THR A 473 -18.72 22.44 -25.16
CA THR A 473 -17.86 23.40 -25.85
C THR A 473 -16.50 22.76 -26.10
N ILE A 474 -16.16 22.63 -27.38
CA ILE A 474 -14.92 22.01 -27.85
C ILE A 474 -14.19 23.05 -28.69
N ALA A 475 -13.05 23.49 -28.19
CA ALA A 475 -12.16 24.39 -28.92
C ALA A 475 -11.39 23.65 -30.02
N GLY A 476 -10.77 24.42 -30.90
CA GLY A 476 -9.94 23.89 -31.98
C GLY A 476 -10.75 23.16 -33.08
N ALA A 477 -10.07 22.87 -34.18
CA ALA A 477 -10.68 22.10 -35.27
C ALA A 477 -10.81 20.63 -34.84
N THR A 478 -12.03 20.09 -34.93
CA THR A 478 -12.31 18.71 -34.52
C THR A 478 -12.54 17.82 -35.72
N THR A 479 -11.80 16.72 -35.80
CA THR A 479 -12.03 15.65 -36.78
C THR A 479 -12.36 14.34 -36.06
N PHE A 480 -13.54 13.79 -36.33
CA PHE A 480 -13.92 12.44 -35.92
C PHE A 480 -13.41 11.44 -36.95
N SER A 481 -12.28 10.81 -36.64
CA SER A 481 -11.70 9.75 -37.49
C SER A 481 -12.13 8.34 -37.10
N ASN A 482 -12.94 8.19 -36.04
CA ASN A 482 -13.48 6.88 -35.63
C ASN A 482 -14.49 6.37 -36.66
N THR A 483 -14.53 5.06 -36.87
CA THR A 483 -15.40 4.40 -37.87
C THR A 483 -16.70 3.82 -37.27
N GLY A 484 -16.86 3.89 -35.94
CA GLY A 484 -18.15 3.66 -35.29
C GLY A 484 -19.09 4.85 -35.45
N THR A 485 -20.15 4.92 -34.64
CA THR A 485 -21.11 6.03 -34.70
C THR A 485 -20.62 7.25 -33.92
N VAL A 486 -20.98 8.45 -34.35
CA VAL A 486 -20.87 9.67 -33.54
C VAL A 486 -22.29 10.14 -33.18
N THR A 487 -22.54 10.45 -31.92
CA THR A 487 -23.82 11.02 -31.46
C THR A 487 -23.59 12.37 -30.80
N LEU A 488 -24.27 13.39 -31.32
CA LEU A 488 -24.21 14.78 -30.87
C LEU A 488 -25.57 15.19 -30.33
N GLY A 489 -25.76 15.00 -29.02
CA GLY A 489 -26.99 15.28 -28.30
C GLY A 489 -28.02 14.14 -28.32
N ASN A 490 -28.94 14.20 -27.36
CA ASN A 490 -30.11 13.36 -27.17
C ASN A 490 -31.43 14.17 -27.13
N GLY A 491 -31.39 15.50 -27.23
CA GLY A 491 -32.55 16.36 -27.48
C GLY A 491 -32.52 17.67 -26.69
N GLY A 492 -32.47 18.80 -27.40
CA GLY A 492 -32.38 20.14 -26.77
C GLY A 492 -30.97 20.54 -26.33
N ASP A 493 -29.99 19.66 -26.52
CA ASP A 493 -28.59 19.90 -26.20
C ASP A 493 -27.92 20.86 -27.20
N THR A 494 -26.79 21.44 -26.81
CA THR A 494 -25.92 22.21 -27.71
C THR A 494 -24.50 21.67 -27.66
N THR A 495 -23.90 21.36 -28.81
CA THR A 495 -22.48 21.03 -28.95
C THR A 495 -21.81 22.01 -29.90
N THR A 496 -20.91 22.83 -29.35
CA THR A 496 -20.20 23.88 -30.08
C THR A 496 -18.75 23.47 -30.35
N PHE A 497 -18.39 23.29 -31.61
CA PHE A 497 -17.04 23.08 -32.11
C PHE A 497 -16.47 24.40 -32.64
N THR A 498 -15.85 25.21 -31.79
CA THR A 498 -15.52 26.61 -32.14
C THR A 498 -14.57 26.70 -33.33
N GLY A 499 -13.64 25.75 -33.50
CA GLY A 499 -12.72 25.68 -34.64
C GLY A 499 -13.22 24.86 -35.84
N GLY A 500 -14.49 24.45 -35.85
CA GLY A 500 -15.10 23.66 -36.91
C GLY A 500 -15.12 22.15 -36.67
N LEU A 501 -15.90 21.44 -37.49
CA LEU A 501 -16.22 20.03 -37.35
C LEU A 501 -16.03 19.29 -38.68
N VAL A 502 -15.33 18.16 -38.66
CA VAL A 502 -15.28 17.16 -39.74
C VAL A 502 -15.66 15.79 -39.18
N ALA A 503 -16.78 15.23 -39.61
CA ALA A 503 -17.29 13.92 -39.19
C ALA A 503 -17.70 13.08 -40.40
N THR A 504 -16.75 12.81 -41.30
CA THR A 504 -16.97 12.07 -42.56
C THR A 504 -16.54 10.60 -42.50
N ALA A 505 -15.73 10.21 -41.51
CA ALA A 505 -15.29 8.84 -41.29
C ALA A 505 -16.25 7.93 -40.46
N PRO A 506 -17.12 8.45 -39.56
CA PRO A 506 -18.05 7.62 -38.79
C PRO A 506 -18.93 6.75 -39.68
N SER A 507 -19.43 5.62 -39.19
CA SER A 507 -20.42 4.82 -39.94
C SER A 507 -21.82 5.44 -39.93
N GLN A 508 -22.07 6.39 -39.03
CA GLN A 508 -23.30 7.16 -38.90
C GLN A 508 -23.04 8.35 -37.96
N VAL A 509 -23.67 9.48 -38.24
CA VAL A 509 -23.72 10.63 -37.32
C VAL A 509 -25.16 10.86 -36.87
N ASN A 510 -25.40 10.73 -35.57
CA ASN A 510 -26.68 11.02 -34.94
C ASN A 510 -26.67 12.44 -34.39
N ILE A 511 -27.73 13.20 -34.66
CA ILE A 511 -27.87 14.58 -34.18
C ILE A 511 -29.21 14.73 -33.46
N GLY A 512 -29.14 15.18 -32.20
CA GLY A 512 -30.31 15.49 -31.39
C GLY A 512 -30.10 16.80 -30.65
N GLY A 513 -30.45 17.92 -31.28
CA GLY A 513 -30.25 19.28 -30.75
C GLY A 513 -29.40 20.15 -31.67
N THR A 514 -28.61 21.05 -31.08
CA THR A 514 -27.81 22.04 -31.82
C THR A 514 -26.36 21.59 -31.98
N VAL A 515 -25.87 21.56 -33.21
CA VAL A 515 -24.44 21.45 -33.54
C VAL A 515 -23.98 22.80 -34.10
N GLN A 516 -23.03 23.44 -33.42
CA GLN A 516 -22.59 24.78 -33.79
C GLN A 516 -21.07 24.84 -34.04
N ALA A 517 -20.65 25.76 -34.90
CA ALA A 517 -19.28 26.24 -35.01
C ALA A 517 -19.25 27.78 -35.00
N THR A 518 -18.09 28.36 -34.71
CA THR A 518 -17.89 29.82 -34.71
C THR A 518 -17.14 30.22 -35.97
N ASP A 519 -17.88 30.65 -36.98
CA ASP A 519 -17.34 31.12 -38.27
C ASP A 519 -16.42 30.11 -38.97
N SER A 520 -16.65 28.82 -38.70
CA SER A 520 -15.81 27.71 -39.12
C SER A 520 -16.65 26.63 -39.78
N THR A 521 -16.05 25.89 -40.71
CA THR A 521 -16.75 24.87 -41.50
C THR A 521 -17.30 23.74 -40.64
N ILE A 522 -18.51 23.27 -40.98
CA ILE A 522 -19.09 22.03 -40.50
C ILE A 522 -19.26 21.08 -41.69
N SER A 523 -18.59 19.93 -41.66
CA SER A 523 -18.72 18.86 -42.64
C SER A 523 -19.14 17.56 -41.94
N ILE A 524 -20.34 17.09 -42.21
CA ILE A 524 -20.91 15.89 -41.58
C ILE A 524 -21.29 14.89 -42.67
N GLY A 525 -20.76 13.68 -42.53
CA GLY A 525 -21.02 12.56 -43.41
C GLY A 525 -20.38 12.65 -44.80
N ASP A 526 -20.45 11.55 -45.51
CA ASP A 526 -20.05 11.32 -46.89
C ASP A 526 -21.02 10.30 -47.52
N ALA A 527 -20.74 9.81 -48.72
CA ALA A 527 -21.63 8.85 -49.40
C ALA A 527 -21.90 7.56 -48.58
N GLY A 528 -21.00 7.17 -47.67
CA GLY A 528 -21.12 6.00 -46.80
C GLY A 528 -21.61 6.31 -45.38
N THR A 529 -21.70 7.59 -45.01
CA THR A 529 -21.94 8.04 -43.64
C THR A 529 -23.26 8.82 -43.55
N PRO A 530 -24.39 8.16 -43.23
CA PRO A 530 -25.67 8.83 -43.08
C PRO A 530 -25.70 9.74 -41.83
N THR A 531 -26.42 10.84 -41.96
CA THR A 531 -26.84 11.68 -40.84
C THR A 531 -28.26 11.26 -40.41
N VAL A 532 -28.45 10.94 -39.14
CA VAL A 532 -29.76 10.57 -38.57
C VAL A 532 -30.16 11.57 -37.49
N LEU A 533 -31.30 12.22 -37.68
CA LEU A 533 -31.88 13.09 -36.67
C LEU A 533 -32.61 12.24 -35.63
N THR A 534 -32.26 12.45 -34.37
CA THR A 534 -32.89 11.80 -33.21
C THR A 534 -33.79 12.76 -32.43
N ALA A 535 -33.72 14.06 -32.72
CA ALA A 535 -34.60 15.11 -32.23
C ALA A 535 -34.63 16.29 -33.23
N ASN A 536 -35.46 17.31 -32.97
CA ASN A 536 -35.40 18.59 -33.68
C ASN A 536 -33.99 19.17 -33.58
N SER A 537 -33.41 19.49 -34.72
CA SER A 537 -31.97 19.76 -34.80
C SER A 537 -31.66 21.06 -35.51
N VAL A 538 -30.60 21.72 -35.04
CA VAL A 538 -30.05 22.93 -35.65
C VAL A 538 -28.58 22.68 -35.96
N ILE A 539 -28.15 23.01 -37.17
CA ILE A 539 -26.73 23.03 -37.53
C ILE A 539 -26.37 24.46 -37.90
N SER A 540 -25.43 25.07 -37.17
CA SER A 540 -25.08 26.48 -37.38
C SER A 540 -23.57 26.70 -37.47
N ALA A 541 -23.10 27.40 -38.49
CA ALA A 541 -21.66 27.61 -38.71
C ALA A 541 -21.23 29.09 -38.75
N GLY A 542 -22.13 30.03 -38.46
CA GLY A 542 -21.85 31.46 -38.60
C GLY A 542 -21.48 31.81 -40.05
N ASN A 543 -20.24 32.24 -40.28
CA ASN A 543 -19.67 32.46 -41.62
C ASN A 543 -19.11 31.19 -42.31
N GLY A 544 -18.96 30.07 -41.60
CA GLY A 544 -18.40 28.83 -42.14
C GLY A 544 -19.36 28.06 -43.05
N ALA A 545 -18.84 27.31 -44.03
CA ALA A 545 -19.69 26.47 -44.87
C ALA A 545 -20.28 25.29 -44.08
N ILE A 546 -21.48 24.84 -44.47
CA ILE A 546 -22.10 23.61 -43.94
C ILE A 546 -22.22 22.60 -45.07
N THR A 547 -21.68 21.39 -44.87
CA THR A 547 -21.82 20.27 -45.80
C THR A 547 -22.43 19.07 -45.09
N LEU A 548 -23.53 18.56 -45.63
CA LEU A 548 -24.10 17.26 -45.28
C LEU A 548 -23.85 16.30 -46.45
N GLY A 549 -22.80 15.48 -46.31
CA GLY A 549 -22.27 14.67 -47.39
C GLY A 549 -23.06 13.39 -47.68
N GLY A 550 -23.68 12.82 -46.65
CA GLY A 550 -24.46 11.58 -46.73
C GLY A 550 -25.97 11.80 -46.80
N THR A 551 -26.74 10.72 -46.73
CA THR A 551 -28.20 10.83 -46.62
C THR A 551 -28.59 11.43 -45.28
N VAL A 552 -29.58 12.32 -45.26
CA VAL A 552 -30.12 12.91 -44.03
C VAL A 552 -31.52 12.36 -43.80
N ASN A 553 -31.75 11.70 -42.66
CA ASN A 553 -33.03 11.04 -42.36
C ASN A 553 -33.48 11.33 -40.92
N GLY A 554 -34.77 11.13 -40.64
CA GLY A 554 -35.37 11.21 -39.31
C GLY A 554 -36.58 12.13 -39.29
N ALA A 555 -37.66 11.72 -38.63
CA ALA A 555 -38.95 12.42 -38.61
C ALA A 555 -38.94 13.65 -37.66
N PHE A 556 -37.99 14.54 -37.87
CA PHE A 556 -37.75 15.75 -37.07
C PHE A 556 -37.50 16.96 -37.98
N THR A 557 -37.50 18.15 -37.38
CA THR A 557 -37.11 19.38 -38.08
C THR A 557 -35.59 19.50 -38.15
N LEU A 558 -35.09 20.04 -39.26
CA LEU A 558 -33.69 20.43 -39.42
C LEU A 558 -33.58 21.88 -39.88
N ASP A 559 -32.96 22.72 -39.05
CA ASP A 559 -32.59 24.07 -39.41
C ASP A 559 -31.08 24.14 -39.71
N VAL A 560 -30.71 24.63 -40.89
CA VAL A 560 -29.32 24.78 -41.32
C VAL A 560 -29.01 26.26 -41.49
N ASN A 561 -28.21 26.82 -40.59
CA ASN A 561 -28.01 28.26 -40.45
C ASN A 561 -26.55 28.66 -40.70
N THR A 562 -26.28 29.23 -41.86
CA THR A 562 -24.96 29.78 -42.21
C THR A 562 -25.07 30.95 -43.19
N THR A 563 -24.08 31.84 -43.19
CA THR A 563 -23.88 32.83 -44.28
C THR A 563 -22.88 32.33 -45.33
N GLY A 564 -22.19 31.22 -45.06
CA GLY A 564 -21.39 30.47 -46.02
C GLY A 564 -22.25 29.57 -46.91
N THR A 565 -21.60 28.74 -47.72
CA THR A 565 -22.32 27.78 -48.59
C THR A 565 -22.93 26.64 -47.78
N THR A 566 -24.22 26.37 -48.01
CA THR A 566 -24.88 25.13 -47.58
C THR A 566 -24.86 24.11 -48.72
N THR A 567 -24.30 22.93 -48.48
CA THR A 567 -24.21 21.83 -49.46
C THR A 567 -24.88 20.58 -48.93
N PHE A 568 -25.85 20.06 -49.69
CA PHE A 568 -26.43 18.73 -49.48
C PHE A 568 -25.98 17.82 -50.62
N SER A 569 -25.07 16.88 -50.34
CA SER A 569 -24.53 15.98 -51.36
C SER A 569 -25.28 14.66 -51.46
N GLY A 570 -25.97 14.25 -50.38
CA GLY A 570 -26.78 13.03 -50.32
C GLY A 570 -28.28 13.29 -50.40
N VAL A 571 -29.07 12.20 -50.38
CA VAL A 571 -30.53 12.26 -50.38
C VAL A 571 -31.06 12.79 -49.04
N ILE A 572 -31.95 13.78 -49.09
CA ILE A 572 -32.68 14.26 -47.91
C ILE A 572 -34.02 13.53 -47.80
N GLY A 573 -34.28 12.92 -46.64
CA GLY A 573 -35.52 12.20 -46.35
C GLY A 573 -35.66 10.87 -47.09
N GLY A 574 -34.56 10.19 -47.41
CA GLY A 574 -34.56 8.96 -48.22
C GLY A 574 -35.22 7.76 -47.54
N SER A 575 -34.75 7.38 -46.34
CA SER A 575 -35.31 6.26 -45.57
C SER A 575 -36.40 6.71 -44.59
N THR A 576 -36.28 7.93 -44.05
CA THR A 576 -37.31 8.55 -43.20
C THR A 576 -37.33 10.04 -43.48
N ALA A 577 -38.44 10.53 -44.00
CA ALA A 577 -38.63 11.93 -44.34
C ALA A 577 -38.49 12.84 -43.12
N LEU A 578 -37.88 14.00 -43.33
CA LEU A 578 -37.83 15.08 -42.34
C LEU A 578 -39.23 15.70 -42.19
N THR A 579 -39.53 16.23 -41.01
CA THR A 579 -40.74 17.03 -40.78
C THR A 579 -40.66 18.36 -41.53
N SER A 580 -39.49 19.00 -41.48
CA SER A 580 -39.17 20.20 -42.24
C SER A 580 -37.66 20.33 -42.41
N LEU A 581 -37.26 21.01 -43.48
CA LEU A 581 -35.90 21.49 -43.69
C LEU A 581 -35.98 23.00 -43.91
N THR A 582 -35.22 23.76 -43.13
CA THR A 582 -35.11 25.22 -43.29
C THR A 582 -33.64 25.61 -43.47
N THR A 583 -33.38 26.47 -44.44
CA THR A 583 -32.07 27.07 -44.70
C THR A 583 -32.25 28.58 -44.80
N ASN A 584 -31.34 29.37 -44.25
CA ASN A 584 -31.40 30.83 -44.29
C ASN A 584 -30.78 31.47 -45.53
#